data_AF-A0A1H9V030-F1
#
_entry.id   AF-A0A1H9V030-F1
#
_cell.length_a   1.000
_cell.length_b   1.000
_cell.length_c   1.000
_cell.angle_alpha   90.00
_cell.angle_beta   90.00
_cell.angle_gamma   90.00
#
_symmetry.space_group_name_H-M   'P 1'
#
loop_
_entity.id
_entity.type
_entity.pdbx_description
1 polymer ?
#
loop_
_entity_poly.entity_id
_entity_poly.type
_entity_poly.pdbx_seq_one_letter_code
_entity_poly.pdbx_strand_id
1 'polypeptide(L)'
;MKDVLLRKASGFDFYNTSKYTFEKLMDDLDHIEENFRDYLNGFSENVQDIIQKFEFDGHITRMANKNILYIVLKEFTTEKANLHPDEIPFTRYFYKYEAPRPSEEIMAEIMELEKELSGSLEEVFC
;
A
#
# COMPACT_ATOMS: atom_id res chain seq x y z
N MET A 1 -11.53 9.63 17.14
CA MET A 1 -10.64 9.58 18.33
C MET A 1 -9.80 8.30 18.38
N LYS A 2 -10.39 7.10 18.29
CA LYS A 2 -9.65 5.81 18.28
C LYS A 2 -8.56 5.74 17.19
N ASP A 3 -8.89 6.09 15.96
CA ASP A 3 -7.96 6.08 14.82
C ASP A 3 -6.70 6.95 15.09
N VAL A 4 -6.88 8.21 15.48
CA VAL A 4 -5.79 9.13 15.84
C VAL A 4 -4.88 8.55 16.94
N LEU A 5 -5.46 7.93 17.97
CA LEU A 5 -4.68 7.33 19.06
C LEU A 5 -3.88 6.12 18.59
N LEU A 6 -4.44 5.29 17.72
CA LEU A 6 -3.78 4.09 17.21
C LEU A 6 -2.64 4.40 16.24
N ARG A 7 -2.83 5.39 15.34
CA ARG A 7 -1.73 5.89 14.49
C ARG A 7 -0.60 6.50 15.33
N LYS A 8 -0.95 7.26 16.36
CA LYS A 8 0.03 7.79 17.30
C LYS A 8 0.76 6.68 18.07
N ALA A 9 0.06 5.62 18.46
CA ALA A 9 0.63 4.49 19.17
C ALA A 9 1.53 3.60 18.28
N SER A 10 1.15 3.41 17.01
CA SER A 10 1.98 2.66 16.05
C SER A 10 3.21 3.45 15.60
N GLY A 11 3.15 4.79 15.62
CA GLY A 11 4.18 5.65 15.05
C GLY A 11 4.12 5.75 13.52
N PHE A 12 3.06 5.20 12.91
CA PHE A 12 2.84 5.19 11.47
C PHE A 12 1.43 5.73 11.14
N ASP A 13 1.22 6.12 9.89
CA ASP A 13 -0.09 6.58 9.39
C ASP A 13 -1.13 5.45 9.25
N PHE A 14 -0.78 4.25 9.67
CA PHE A 14 -1.63 3.07 9.67
C PHE A 14 -1.41 2.22 10.93
N TYR A 15 -2.30 1.28 11.16
CA TYR A 15 -2.21 0.32 12.25
C TYR A 15 -2.90 -0.99 11.90
N ASN A 16 -2.63 -2.04 12.68
CA ASN A 16 -3.40 -3.28 12.67
C ASN A 16 -3.88 -3.59 14.10
N THR A 17 -5.13 -4.04 14.23
CA THR A 17 -5.77 -4.40 15.51
C THR A 17 -6.06 -5.88 15.68
N SER A 18 -5.77 -6.70 14.67
CA SER A 18 -5.83 -8.15 14.77
C SER A 18 -4.84 -8.65 15.82
N LYS A 19 -5.21 -9.72 16.50
CA LYS A 19 -4.34 -10.42 17.46
C LYS A 19 -3.25 -11.26 16.75
N TYR A 20 -3.41 -11.50 15.45
CA TYR A 20 -2.56 -12.38 14.65
C TYR A 20 -1.34 -11.63 14.07
N THR A 21 -0.26 -12.36 13.94
CA THR A 21 0.93 -12.04 13.13
C THR A 21 1.21 -13.27 12.26
N PHE A 22 2.09 -13.19 11.26
CA PHE A 22 2.40 -14.38 10.46
C PHE A 22 2.90 -15.56 11.32
N GLU A 23 3.64 -15.28 12.40
CA GLU A 23 4.09 -16.29 13.35
C GLU A 23 2.91 -16.91 14.12
N LYS A 24 2.02 -16.08 14.67
CA LYS A 24 0.85 -16.58 15.43
C LYS A 24 -0.16 -17.31 14.56
N LEU A 25 -0.21 -17.03 13.26
CA LEU A 25 -1.04 -17.77 12.33
C LEU A 25 -0.61 -19.24 12.23
N MET A 26 0.65 -19.57 12.54
CA MET A 26 1.16 -20.93 12.46
C MET A 26 0.64 -21.83 13.59
N ASP A 27 0.05 -21.25 14.63
CA ASP A 27 -0.41 -21.96 15.82
C ASP A 27 -1.74 -22.71 15.60
N ASP A 28 -2.50 -22.35 14.55
CA ASP A 28 -3.80 -22.97 14.21
C ASP A 28 -3.96 -23.10 12.70
N LEU A 29 -3.52 -24.26 12.18
CA LEU A 29 -3.58 -24.60 10.76
C LEU A 29 -5.01 -24.79 10.26
N ASP A 30 -5.90 -25.34 11.11
CA ASP A 30 -7.25 -25.72 10.71
C ASP A 30 -8.11 -24.48 10.41
N HIS A 31 -7.83 -23.37 11.09
CA HIS A 31 -8.51 -22.08 10.90
C HIS A 31 -7.64 -21.02 10.20
N ILE A 32 -6.58 -21.44 9.50
CA ILE A 32 -5.59 -20.52 8.90
C ILE A 32 -6.21 -19.49 7.94
N GLU A 33 -7.23 -19.88 7.16
CA GLU A 33 -7.92 -18.96 6.25
C GLU A 33 -8.69 -17.89 7.02
N GLU A 34 -9.49 -18.28 8.01
CA GLU A 34 -10.26 -17.35 8.85
C GLU A 34 -9.34 -16.40 9.61
N ASN A 35 -8.28 -16.94 10.22
CA ASN A 35 -7.32 -16.17 11.00
C ASN A 35 -6.54 -15.18 10.12
N PHE A 36 -6.16 -15.57 8.90
CA PHE A 36 -5.49 -14.67 7.97
C PHE A 36 -6.43 -13.58 7.45
N ARG A 37 -7.71 -13.89 7.23
CA ARG A 37 -8.72 -12.89 6.89
C ARG A 37 -8.93 -11.89 8.04
N ASP A 38 -8.96 -12.34 9.29
CA ASP A 38 -8.99 -11.47 10.47
C ASP A 38 -7.77 -10.54 10.51
N TYR A 39 -6.57 -11.07 10.25
CA TYR A 39 -5.35 -10.28 10.15
C TYR A 39 -5.47 -9.17 9.11
N LEU A 40 -5.91 -9.50 7.90
CA LEU A 40 -6.08 -8.51 6.84
C LEU A 40 -7.16 -7.49 7.20
N ASN A 41 -8.31 -7.91 7.72
CA ASN A 41 -9.41 -7.04 8.11
C ASN A 41 -9.10 -6.16 9.34
N GLY A 42 -8.06 -6.52 10.11
CA GLY A 42 -7.62 -5.76 11.28
C GLY A 42 -6.88 -4.46 10.97
N PHE A 43 -6.45 -4.26 9.71
CA PHE A 43 -5.76 -3.04 9.27
C PHE A 43 -6.68 -1.80 9.23
N SER A 44 -6.08 -0.62 9.39
CA SER A 44 -6.76 0.68 9.26
C SER A 44 -7.34 0.92 7.86
N GLU A 45 -8.33 1.80 7.75
CA GLU A 45 -9.13 2.04 6.54
C GLU A 45 -8.27 2.33 5.29
N ASN A 46 -7.25 3.19 5.43
CA ASN A 46 -6.32 3.49 4.34
C ASN A 46 -5.57 2.27 3.79
N VAL A 47 -5.29 1.27 4.63
CA VAL A 47 -4.64 0.03 4.21
C VAL A 47 -5.68 -0.96 3.67
N GLN A 48 -6.90 -0.98 4.22
CA GLN A 48 -8.02 -1.77 3.65
C GLN A 48 -8.28 -1.40 2.20
N ASP A 49 -8.30 -0.10 1.88
CA ASP A 49 -8.49 0.40 0.52
C ASP A 49 -7.42 -0.13 -0.44
N ILE A 50 -6.18 -0.28 0.04
CA ILE A 50 -5.07 -0.85 -0.72
C ILE A 50 -5.29 -2.35 -0.91
N ILE A 51 -5.55 -3.08 0.17
CA ILE A 51 -5.78 -4.54 0.17
C ILE A 51 -6.92 -4.90 -0.79
N GLN A 52 -8.01 -4.13 -0.81
CA GLN A 52 -9.16 -4.36 -1.68
C GLN A 52 -8.78 -4.32 -3.17
N LYS A 53 -7.87 -3.42 -3.56
CA LYS A 53 -7.39 -3.30 -4.96
C LYS A 53 -6.59 -4.52 -5.42
N PHE A 54 -6.08 -5.33 -4.52
CA PHE A 54 -5.34 -6.56 -4.83
C PHE A 54 -6.25 -7.80 -4.92
N GLU A 55 -7.56 -7.67 -4.64
CA GLU A 55 -8.54 -8.77 -4.76
C GLU A 55 -8.11 -10.05 -4.01
N PHE A 56 -7.49 -9.90 -2.83
CA PHE A 56 -6.87 -11.01 -2.09
C PHE A 56 -7.84 -12.14 -1.73
N ASP A 57 -9.14 -11.85 -1.56
CA ASP A 57 -10.13 -12.85 -1.16
C ASP A 57 -10.14 -14.09 -2.06
N GLY A 58 -10.14 -13.89 -3.38
CA GLY A 58 -10.11 -14.99 -4.35
C GLY A 58 -8.79 -15.75 -4.30
N HIS A 59 -7.68 -15.04 -4.08
CA HIS A 59 -6.36 -15.65 -3.92
C HIS A 59 -6.26 -16.50 -2.64
N ILE A 60 -6.78 -16.00 -1.52
CA ILE A 60 -6.76 -16.69 -0.22
C ILE A 60 -7.56 -17.99 -0.32
N THR A 61 -8.81 -17.95 -0.76
CA THR A 61 -9.65 -19.16 -0.89
C THR A 61 -9.03 -20.16 -1.85
N ARG A 62 -8.48 -19.70 -2.99
CA ARG A 62 -7.79 -20.60 -3.93
C ARG A 62 -6.57 -21.28 -3.31
N MET A 63 -5.82 -20.57 -2.48
CA MET A 63 -4.64 -21.11 -1.80
C MET A 63 -5.02 -22.05 -0.65
N ALA A 64 -6.06 -21.72 0.11
CA ALA A 64 -6.57 -22.54 1.19
C ALA A 64 -7.08 -23.88 0.65
N ASN A 65 -7.92 -23.87 -0.39
CA ASN A 65 -8.43 -25.08 -1.04
C ASN A 65 -7.34 -25.99 -1.62
N LYS A 66 -6.18 -25.43 -1.95
CA LYS A 66 -5.03 -26.18 -2.47
C LYS A 66 -4.03 -26.59 -1.38
N ASN A 67 -4.33 -26.32 -0.11
CA ASN A 67 -3.42 -26.53 1.03
C ASN A 67 -2.05 -25.84 0.87
N ILE A 68 -2.00 -24.73 0.12
CA ILE A 68 -0.77 -23.95 -0.10
C ILE A 68 -0.73 -22.66 0.71
N LEU A 69 -1.87 -22.18 1.22
CA LEU A 69 -1.93 -20.93 1.99
C LEU A 69 -0.93 -20.94 3.15
N TYR A 70 -0.95 -22.00 3.96
CA TYR A 70 0.00 -22.16 5.06
C TYR A 70 1.45 -22.14 4.61
N ILE A 71 1.79 -22.84 3.51
CA ILE A 71 3.17 -22.90 2.99
C ILE A 71 3.65 -21.50 2.61
N VAL A 72 2.79 -20.72 1.95
CA VAL A 72 3.10 -19.34 1.56
C VAL A 72 3.28 -18.46 2.80
N LEU A 73 2.33 -18.50 3.74
CA LEU A 73 2.41 -17.69 4.96
C LEU A 73 3.63 -18.04 5.81
N LYS A 74 4.00 -19.33 5.87
CA LYS A 74 5.20 -19.80 6.55
C LYS A 74 6.49 -19.26 5.92
N GLU A 75 6.55 -19.10 4.60
CA GLU A 75 7.73 -18.51 3.97
C GLU A 75 7.95 -17.06 4.43
N PHE A 76 6.85 -16.32 4.69
CA PHE A 76 6.90 -14.96 5.24
C PHE A 76 7.38 -14.89 6.70
N THR A 77 7.47 -16.00 7.42
CA THR A 77 8.11 -16.04 8.75
C THR A 77 9.61 -16.34 8.68
N THR A 78 10.19 -16.41 7.48
CA THR A 78 11.62 -16.70 7.30
C THR A 78 12.40 -15.43 6.97
N GLU A 79 13.68 -15.41 7.32
CA GLU A 79 14.60 -14.31 6.98
C GLU A 79 14.67 -14.01 5.47
N LYS A 80 14.37 -15.00 4.62
CA LYS A 80 14.39 -14.83 3.16
C LYS A 80 13.28 -13.93 2.65
N ALA A 81 12.20 -13.80 3.42
CA ALA A 81 11.06 -12.95 3.09
C ALA A 81 11.18 -11.55 3.71
N ASN A 82 12.37 -11.15 4.16
CA ASN A 82 12.60 -9.78 4.61
C ASN A 82 12.57 -8.82 3.41
N LEU A 83 11.46 -8.09 3.27
CA LEU A 83 11.24 -7.09 2.22
C LEU A 83 11.52 -5.66 2.69
N HIS A 84 12.26 -5.47 3.80
CA HIS A 84 12.58 -4.14 4.29
C HIS A 84 13.35 -3.33 3.23
N PRO A 85 13.10 -2.02 3.08
CA PRO A 85 13.80 -1.17 2.11
C PRO A 85 15.32 -1.16 2.22
N ASP A 86 15.86 -1.51 3.39
CA ASP A 86 17.31 -1.63 3.59
C ASP A 86 17.90 -2.90 2.95
N GLU A 87 17.09 -3.95 2.81
CA GLU A 87 17.50 -5.23 2.22
C GLU A 87 17.23 -5.29 0.72
N ILE A 88 16.17 -4.61 0.26
CA ILE A 88 15.76 -4.61 -1.15
C ILE A 88 15.96 -3.22 -1.74
N PRO A 89 16.78 -3.05 -2.79
CA PRO A 89 16.87 -1.78 -3.49
C PRO A 89 15.58 -1.53 -4.29
N PHE A 90 14.58 -0.90 -3.66
CA PHE A 90 13.26 -0.66 -4.24
C PHE A 90 13.32 0.11 -5.57
N THR A 91 14.24 1.06 -5.68
CA THR A 91 14.49 1.84 -6.91
C THR A 91 14.99 0.98 -8.07
N ARG A 92 15.56 -0.19 -7.81
CA ARG A 92 16.01 -1.10 -8.88
C ARG A 92 14.87 -1.98 -9.38
N TYR A 93 13.98 -2.41 -8.49
CA TYR A 93 12.97 -3.43 -8.81
C TYR A 93 11.60 -2.85 -9.16
N PHE A 94 11.21 -1.74 -8.54
CA PHE A 94 9.85 -1.18 -8.68
C PHE A 94 9.82 0.16 -9.41
N TYR A 95 10.96 0.83 -9.59
CA TYR A 95 11.01 2.04 -10.42
C TYR A 95 10.92 1.66 -11.90
N LYS A 96 9.84 2.08 -12.54
CA LYS A 96 9.73 2.08 -13.99
C LYS A 96 10.14 3.47 -14.47
N TYR A 97 11.20 3.56 -15.27
CA TYR A 97 11.59 4.83 -15.86
C TYR A 97 10.45 5.37 -16.73
N GLU A 98 9.93 6.52 -16.35
CA GLU A 98 9.06 7.34 -17.17
C GLU A 98 9.89 8.51 -17.69
N ALA A 99 10.00 8.62 -19.01
CA ALA A 99 10.69 9.73 -19.62
C ALA A 99 9.96 11.03 -19.23
N PRO A 100 10.69 12.09 -18.84
CA PRO A 100 10.08 13.39 -18.66
C PRO A 100 9.33 13.81 -19.93
N ARG A 101 8.20 14.48 -19.78
CA ARG A 101 7.50 15.08 -20.91
C ARG A 101 8.42 16.07 -21.65
N PRO A 102 8.28 16.23 -22.98
CA PRO A 102 9.14 17.12 -23.77
C PRO A 102 9.17 18.56 -23.24
N SER A 103 10.31 19.23 -23.37
CA SER A 103 10.48 20.62 -22.93
C SER A 103 9.54 21.59 -23.64
N GLU A 104 9.16 21.28 -24.88
CA GLU A 104 8.27 22.10 -25.70
C GLU A 104 6.85 22.14 -25.11
N GLU A 105 6.36 21.02 -24.59
CA GLU A 105 5.06 20.93 -23.92
C GLU A 105 5.06 21.72 -22.61
N ILE A 106 6.15 21.61 -21.83
CA ILE A 106 6.33 22.40 -20.60
C ILE A 106 6.29 23.89 -20.93
N MET A 107 7.01 24.32 -21.96
CA MET A 107 7.08 25.73 -22.34
C MET A 107 5.72 26.27 -22.82
N ALA A 108 4.99 25.49 -23.61
CA ALA A 108 3.66 25.86 -24.07
C ALA A 108 2.68 26.06 -22.89
N GLU A 109 2.74 25.17 -21.90
CA GLU A 109 1.90 25.26 -20.71
C GLU A 109 2.27 26.46 -19.82
N ILE A 110 3.56 26.77 -19.67
CA ILE A 110 4.03 27.97 -18.96
C ILE A 110 3.50 29.24 -19.64
N MET A 111 3.58 29.34 -20.97
CA MET A 111 3.10 30.52 -21.70
C MET A 111 1.59 30.74 -21.56
N GLU A 112 0.81 29.66 -21.59
CA GLU A 112 -0.65 29.77 -21.42
C GLU A 112 -1.00 30.20 -19.99
N LEU A 113 -0.32 29.64 -18.98
CA LEU A 113 -0.47 30.05 -17.59
C LEU A 113 -0.07 31.52 -17.37
N GLU A 114 1.00 32.01 -18.01
CA GLU A 114 1.41 33.41 -17.94
C GLU A 114 0.34 34.35 -18.53
N LYS A 115 -0.29 33.93 -19.61
CA LYS A 115 -1.36 34.68 -20.27
C LYS A 115 -2.66 34.71 -19.45
N GLU A 116 -3.04 33.59 -18.83
CA GLU A 116 -4.16 33.56 -17.88
C GLU A 116 -3.88 34.45 -16.66
N LEU A 117 -2.65 34.42 -16.13
CA LEU A 117 -2.25 35.25 -15.00
C LEU A 117 -2.28 36.74 -15.36
N SER A 118 -1.79 37.12 -16.55
CA SER A 118 -1.83 38.51 -16.99
C SER A 118 -3.25 39.02 -17.19
N GLY A 119 -4.13 38.21 -17.79
CA GLY A 119 -5.55 38.56 -17.96
C GLY A 119 -6.26 38.72 -16.61
N SER A 120 -6.01 37.81 -15.67
CA SER A 120 -6.58 37.88 -14.31
C SER A 120 -6.08 39.10 -13.53
N LEU A 121 -4.82 39.50 -13.73
CA LEU A 121 -4.27 40.72 -13.12
C LEU A 121 -4.89 41.99 -13.70
N GLU A 122 -5.15 42.03 -15.02
CA GLU A 122 -5.85 43.14 -15.66
C GLU A 122 -7.28 43.31 -15.11
N GLU A 123 -8.00 42.22 -14.84
CA GLU A 123 -9.35 42.25 -14.25
C GLU A 123 -9.40 42.77 -12.80
N VAL A 124 -8.31 42.61 -12.03
CA VAL A 124 -8.26 43.01 -10.62
C VAL A 124 -7.76 44.44 -10.44
N PHE A 125 -6.89 44.91 -11.35
CA PHE A 125 -6.25 46.22 -11.26
C PHE A 125 -6.80 47.26 -12.25
N CYS A 126 -7.82 46.92 -13.05
CA CYS A 126 -8.64 47.87 -13.84
C CYS A 126 -10.09 47.92 -13.31
#